data_AF-A0A6G6WXF1-F1
#
_entry.id   AF-A0A6G6WXF1-F1
#
_cell.length_a   1.000
_cell.length_b   1.000
_cell.length_c   1.000
_cell.angle_alpha   90.00
_cell.angle_beta   90.00
_cell.angle_gamma   90.00
#
_symmetry.space_group_name_H-M   'P 1'
#
loop_
_entity.id
_entity.type
_entity.pdbx_description
1 polymer ?
#
loop_
_entity_poly.entity_id
_entity_poly.type
_entity_poly.pdbx_seq_one_letter_code
_entity_poly.pdbx_strand_id
1 'polypeptide(L)'
;MHSFQVELLHGLGGADRMDRLAELREPTGEDQALLAEMDRALPARSTSALIANLLLRLGNARPTPDQLAKLTLGDRERLLLAVCSHLLGAQADLAVTCPACRALVEVPIRFSDLISARPARAAIRCSLVAGDGEWSAELTPPTGMDLDRAMKAGSEAARRLLESGLMALFDARGQAVSRDALPQECEAELAEKLLALDPLAECRIGVECPHCTQHFDTLLDGFALLRTAFGGAEALYGDVYRMARAYHWSEADILALPLAKRARYLAIAMAAEADT
;
A
#
# COMPACT_ATOMS: atom_id res chain seq x y z
N MET A 1 11.94 -14.83 16.06
CA MET A 1 11.31 -13.78 15.25
C MET A 1 10.20 -14.46 14.47
N HIS A 2 8.95 -14.07 14.72
CA HIS A 2 7.83 -14.59 13.94
C HIS A 2 7.81 -13.87 12.59
N SER A 3 7.56 -14.63 11.53
CA SER A 3 7.45 -14.13 10.16
C SER A 3 6.22 -14.73 9.50
N PHE A 4 5.74 -14.06 8.45
CA PHE A 4 4.61 -14.50 7.66
C PHE A 4 4.89 -14.28 6.18
N GLN A 5 4.19 -15.05 5.35
CA GLN A 5 4.40 -15.06 3.90
C GLN A 5 3.23 -14.44 3.16
N VAL A 6 3.53 -13.77 2.06
CA VAL A 6 2.57 -13.11 1.18
C VAL A 6 2.92 -13.42 -0.26
N GLU A 7 1.94 -13.85 -1.04
CA GLU A 7 2.12 -14.10 -2.47
C GLU A 7 1.78 -12.84 -3.28
N LEU A 8 2.81 -12.26 -3.91
CA LEU A 8 2.71 -11.12 -4.80
C LEU A 8 2.05 -11.48 -6.14
N LEU A 9 1.34 -10.52 -6.74
CA LEU A 9 0.68 -10.67 -8.03
C LEU A 9 1.70 -10.68 -9.17
N HIS A 10 2.61 -9.69 -9.19
CA HIS A 10 3.62 -9.57 -10.23
C HIS A 10 4.94 -10.18 -9.79
N GLY A 11 5.38 -9.88 -8.56
CA GLY A 11 6.65 -10.32 -7.99
C GLY A 11 7.84 -9.47 -8.42
N LEU A 12 9.03 -9.96 -8.14
CA LEU A 12 10.28 -9.34 -8.57
C LEU A 12 11.18 -10.40 -9.23
N GLY A 13 11.78 -10.06 -10.37
CA GLY A 13 12.65 -10.99 -11.07
C GLY A 13 12.94 -10.59 -12.51
N GLY A 14 13.59 -11.49 -13.23
CA GLY A 14 13.88 -11.36 -14.65
C GLY A 14 12.91 -12.19 -15.50
N ALA A 15 13.14 -12.24 -16.81
CA ALA A 15 12.33 -13.02 -17.74
C ALA A 15 12.29 -14.52 -17.40
N ASP A 16 13.37 -15.06 -16.82
CA ASP A 16 13.52 -16.50 -16.56
C ASP A 16 13.02 -16.95 -15.19
N ARG A 17 12.93 -16.04 -14.21
CA ARG A 17 12.43 -16.34 -12.86
C ARG A 17 11.81 -15.11 -12.23
N MET A 18 10.56 -15.26 -11.79
CA MET A 18 9.82 -14.24 -11.07
C MET A 18 9.56 -14.72 -9.63
N ASP A 19 10.21 -14.08 -8.67
CA ASP A 19 10.05 -14.42 -7.26
C ASP A 19 8.80 -13.68 -6.72
N ARG A 20 7.77 -14.45 -6.34
CA ARG A 20 6.47 -13.91 -5.87
C ARG A 20 6.21 -14.13 -4.39
N LEU A 21 6.94 -15.02 -3.74
CA LEU A 21 6.76 -15.30 -2.33
C LEU A 21 7.60 -14.33 -1.50
N ALA A 22 6.94 -13.38 -0.86
CA ALA A 22 7.54 -12.45 0.09
C ALA A 22 7.42 -13.00 1.51
N GLU A 23 8.46 -12.83 2.32
CA GLU A 23 8.42 -13.11 3.75
C GLU A 23 8.72 -11.83 4.53
N LEU A 24 7.83 -11.50 5.46
CA LEU A 24 7.92 -10.33 6.31
C LEU A 24 8.07 -10.75 7.77
N ARG A 25 8.81 -9.99 8.56
CA ARG A 25 8.76 -10.09 10.03
C ARG A 25 7.54 -9.35 10.57
N GLU A 26 7.15 -9.71 11.78
CA GLU A 26 6.21 -8.89 12.54
C GLU A 26 6.77 -7.47 12.79
N PRO A 27 5.91 -6.44 12.73
CA PRO A 27 6.29 -5.10 13.14
C PRO A 27 6.61 -5.01 14.63
N THR A 28 7.55 -4.13 14.97
CA THR A 28 7.98 -3.83 16.34
C THR A 28 7.71 -2.37 16.67
N GLY A 29 8.03 -1.97 17.90
CA GLY A 29 8.01 -0.57 18.29
C GLY A 29 8.98 0.31 17.52
N GLU A 30 10.07 -0.24 16.97
CA GLU A 30 10.99 0.50 16.11
C GLU A 30 10.32 0.93 14.81
N ASP A 31 9.49 0.08 14.19
CA ASP A 31 8.75 0.44 12.98
C ASP A 31 7.70 1.51 13.26
N GLN A 32 7.09 1.45 14.44
CA GLN A 32 6.14 2.45 14.90
C GLN A 32 6.82 3.79 15.17
N ALA A 33 7.99 3.80 15.82
CA ALA A 33 8.79 4.99 16.04
C ALA A 33 9.21 5.62 14.71
N LEU A 34 9.69 4.79 13.77
CA LEU A 34 10.02 5.23 12.42
C LEU A 34 8.82 5.91 11.75
N LEU A 35 7.65 5.28 11.73
CA LEU A 35 6.46 5.89 11.13
C LEU A 35 5.97 7.15 11.86
N ALA A 36 6.19 7.24 13.17
CA ALA A 36 5.81 8.40 13.97
C ALA A 36 6.73 9.60 13.71
N GLU A 37 8.03 9.36 13.45
CA GLU A 37 9.03 10.37 13.14
C GLU A 37 9.04 10.80 11.66
N MET A 38 8.57 9.91 10.77
CA MET A 38 8.47 10.22 9.34
C MET A 38 7.42 11.33 9.11
N ASP A 39 7.92 12.51 8.79
CA ASP A 39 7.11 13.69 8.46
C ASP A 39 6.04 13.36 7.40
N ARG A 40 4.85 13.93 7.57
CA ARG A 40 3.64 13.65 6.78
C ARG A 40 3.78 14.00 5.28
N ALA A 41 4.89 14.60 4.89
CA ALA A 41 5.07 15.26 3.60
C ALA A 41 5.19 14.31 2.40
N LEU A 42 5.63 13.04 2.55
CA LEU A 42 5.80 12.12 1.40
C LEU A 42 5.47 10.65 1.73
N PRO A 43 4.20 10.22 1.59
CA PRO A 43 3.76 8.83 1.83
C PRO A 43 4.56 7.78 1.05
N ALA A 44 4.90 8.04 -0.22
CA ALA A 44 5.60 7.07 -1.08
C ALA A 44 6.98 6.64 -0.52
N ARG A 45 7.75 7.59 0.01
CA ARG A 45 9.06 7.31 0.66
C ARG A 45 8.90 6.52 1.95
N SER A 46 7.84 6.83 2.70
CA SER A 46 7.51 6.16 3.96
C SER A 46 7.10 4.72 3.75
N THR A 47 6.29 4.45 2.72
CA THR A 47 5.97 3.10 2.27
C THR A 47 7.23 2.33 1.87
N SER A 48 8.14 2.93 1.11
CA SER A 48 9.40 2.28 0.73
C SER A 48 10.26 1.89 1.94
N ALA A 49 10.43 2.80 2.91
CA ALA A 49 11.21 2.55 4.11
C ALA A 49 10.60 1.45 4.98
N LEU A 50 9.28 1.50 5.19
CA LEU A 50 8.57 0.50 5.99
C LEU A 50 8.68 -0.90 5.37
N ILE A 51 8.41 -1.02 4.06
CA ILE A 51 8.55 -2.30 3.34
C ILE A 51 9.99 -2.82 3.45
N ALA A 52 11.00 -1.96 3.27
CA ALA A 52 12.40 -2.37 3.36
C ALA A 52 12.81 -2.88 4.75
N ASN A 53 12.19 -2.36 5.80
CA ASN A 53 12.45 -2.79 7.18
C ASN A 53 11.72 -4.08 7.56
N LEU A 54 10.51 -4.29 7.05
CA LEU A 54 9.69 -5.46 7.36
C LEU A 54 10.03 -6.68 6.49
N LEU A 55 10.45 -6.47 5.25
CA LEU A 55 10.70 -7.56 4.31
C LEU A 55 12.03 -8.27 4.59
N LEU A 56 11.95 -9.56 4.91
CA LEU A 56 13.10 -10.42 5.17
C LEU A 56 13.64 -11.03 3.88
N ARG A 57 12.73 -11.59 3.06
CA ARG A 57 13.07 -12.32 1.83
C ARG A 57 12.02 -12.10 0.75
N LEU A 58 12.46 -12.15 -0.50
CA LEU A 58 11.62 -12.30 -1.68
C LEU A 58 12.20 -13.44 -2.52
N GLY A 59 11.45 -14.54 -2.62
CA GLY A 59 12.00 -15.82 -3.06
C GLY A 59 13.11 -16.29 -2.10
N ASN A 60 14.33 -16.45 -2.62
CA ASN A 60 15.45 -17.03 -1.87
C ASN A 60 16.45 -16.00 -1.32
N ALA A 61 16.22 -14.70 -1.53
CA ALA A 61 17.18 -13.66 -1.17
C ALA A 61 16.52 -12.47 -0.48
N ARG A 62 17.32 -11.70 0.27
CA ARG A 62 16.89 -10.39 0.77
C ARG A 62 17.04 -9.37 -0.37
N PRO A 63 15.96 -8.70 -0.79
CA PRO A 63 16.04 -7.73 -1.87
C PRO A 63 16.76 -6.44 -1.43
N THR A 64 17.48 -5.82 -2.34
CA THR A 64 18.08 -4.49 -2.14
C THR A 64 17.02 -3.38 -2.20
N PRO A 65 17.31 -2.17 -1.69
CA PRO A 65 16.40 -1.03 -1.84
C PRO A 65 16.01 -0.75 -3.31
N ASP A 66 16.96 -0.82 -4.25
CA ASP A 66 16.70 -0.63 -5.68
C ASP A 66 15.81 -1.73 -6.28
N GLN A 67 15.92 -2.95 -5.75
CA GLN A 67 15.06 -4.06 -6.11
C GLN A 67 13.64 -3.85 -5.57
N LEU A 68 13.49 -3.37 -4.34
CA LEU A 68 12.19 -3.07 -3.73
C LEU A 68 11.45 -1.93 -4.42
N ALA A 69 12.18 -0.93 -4.91
CA ALA A 69 11.61 0.15 -5.70
C ALA A 69 10.95 -0.36 -7.01
N LYS A 70 11.38 -1.51 -7.54
CA LYS A 70 10.81 -2.11 -8.76
C LYS A 70 9.54 -2.94 -8.53
N LEU A 71 9.12 -3.15 -7.27
CA LEU A 71 7.82 -3.76 -7.02
C LEU A 71 6.70 -2.84 -7.55
N THR A 72 5.67 -3.45 -8.13
CA THR A 72 4.50 -2.71 -8.61
C THR A 72 3.79 -2.04 -7.44
N LEU A 73 3.01 -0.99 -7.73
CA LEU A 73 2.26 -0.29 -6.68
C LEU A 73 1.32 -1.23 -5.92
N GLY A 74 0.62 -2.13 -6.60
CA GLY A 74 -0.29 -3.06 -5.93
C GLY A 74 0.41 -4.24 -5.23
N ASP A 75 1.61 -4.65 -5.64
CA ASP A 75 2.41 -5.58 -4.84
C ASP A 75 2.92 -4.95 -3.54
N ARG A 76 3.25 -3.65 -3.58
CA ARG A 76 3.61 -2.89 -2.38
C ARG A 76 2.41 -2.74 -1.45
N GLU A 77 1.25 -2.40 -1.99
CA GLU A 77 0.00 -2.32 -1.24
C GLU A 77 -0.38 -3.69 -0.63
N ARG A 78 -0.19 -4.77 -1.38
CA ARG A 78 -0.42 -6.14 -0.90
C ARG A 78 0.44 -6.49 0.32
N LEU A 79 1.71 -6.08 0.33
CA LEU A 79 2.59 -6.25 1.48
C LEU A 79 2.05 -5.47 2.70
N LEU A 80 1.63 -4.22 2.51
CA LEU A 80 1.08 -3.38 3.57
C LEU A 80 -0.24 -3.94 4.12
N LEU A 81 -1.15 -4.38 3.27
CA LEU A 81 -2.41 -5.01 3.69
C LEU A 81 -2.18 -6.33 4.45
N ALA A 82 -1.14 -7.09 4.11
CA ALA A 82 -0.78 -8.28 4.88
C ALA A 82 -0.26 -7.94 6.28
N VAL A 83 0.50 -6.83 6.40
CA VAL A 83 0.91 -6.30 7.71
C VAL A 83 -0.33 -5.80 8.48
N CYS A 84 -1.25 -5.10 7.83
CA CYS A 84 -2.53 -4.70 8.43
C CYS A 84 -3.28 -5.91 8.97
N SER A 85 -3.40 -6.99 8.19
CA SER A 85 -4.08 -8.20 8.61
C SER A 85 -3.43 -8.88 9.83
N HIS A 86 -2.11 -8.79 9.95
CA HIS A 86 -1.41 -9.33 11.12
C HIS A 86 -1.65 -8.50 12.39
N LEU A 87 -1.78 -7.18 12.26
CA LEU A 87 -1.93 -6.27 13.38
C LEU A 87 -3.38 -6.07 13.82
N LEU A 88 -4.28 -5.91 12.87
CA LEU A 88 -5.70 -5.61 13.08
C LEU A 88 -6.55 -6.89 13.15
N GLY A 89 -5.99 -8.02 12.71
CA GLY A 89 -6.72 -9.28 12.56
C GLY A 89 -7.20 -9.50 11.12
N ALA A 90 -7.92 -10.61 10.89
CA ALA A 90 -8.34 -11.01 9.55
C ALA A 90 -9.37 -10.05 8.92
N GLN A 91 -10.08 -9.28 9.75
CA GLN A 91 -11.11 -8.33 9.37
C GLN A 91 -10.90 -7.01 10.10
N ALA A 92 -11.32 -5.92 9.48
CA ALA A 92 -11.39 -4.59 10.08
C ALA A 92 -12.62 -3.86 9.55
N ASP A 93 -13.07 -2.84 10.26
CA ASP A 93 -14.14 -1.94 9.78
C ASP A 93 -13.52 -0.62 9.33
N LEU A 94 -13.72 -0.28 8.06
CA LEU A 94 -13.33 1.01 7.50
C LEU A 94 -14.43 2.01 7.78
N ALA A 95 -14.12 3.06 8.55
CA ALA A 95 -15.04 4.16 8.81
C ALA A 95 -14.92 5.22 7.70
N VAL A 96 -15.99 5.40 6.92
CA VAL A 96 -16.04 6.33 5.78
C VAL A 96 -17.20 7.29 5.88
N THR A 97 -17.01 8.53 5.43
CA THR A 97 -18.07 9.54 5.41
C THR A 97 -18.80 9.51 4.08
N CYS A 98 -20.11 9.29 4.09
CA CYS A 98 -20.92 9.32 2.87
C CYS A 98 -20.85 10.73 2.23
N PRO A 99 -20.54 10.85 0.92
CA PRO A 99 -20.45 12.15 0.26
C PRO A 99 -21.81 12.86 0.14
N ALA A 100 -22.92 12.12 0.11
CA ALA A 100 -24.26 12.67 -0.07
C ALA A 100 -24.91 13.13 1.24
N CYS A 101 -25.00 12.26 2.24
CA CYS A 101 -25.70 12.57 3.51
C CYS A 101 -24.77 12.88 4.69
N ARG A 102 -23.45 12.76 4.51
CA ARG A 102 -22.41 13.01 5.53
C ARG A 102 -22.45 12.08 6.75
N ALA A 103 -23.30 11.05 6.73
CA ALA A 103 -23.28 10.02 7.76
C ALA A 103 -21.97 9.22 7.74
N LEU A 104 -21.52 8.79 8.92
CA LEU A 104 -20.42 7.84 9.06
C LEU A 104 -20.96 6.44 8.76
N VAL A 105 -20.28 5.72 7.86
CA VAL A 105 -20.60 4.36 7.44
C VAL A 105 -19.43 3.47 7.80
N GLU A 106 -19.70 2.36 8.46
CA GLU A 106 -18.71 1.32 8.73
C GLU A 106 -18.79 0.25 7.65
N VAL A 107 -17.66 -0.02 7.00
CA VAL A 107 -17.56 -0.96 5.88
C VAL A 107 -16.64 -2.10 6.30
N PRO A 108 -17.17 -3.33 6.47
CA PRO A 108 -16.33 -4.46 6.86
C PRO A 108 -15.42 -4.85 5.69
N ILE A 109 -14.12 -4.94 5.96
CA ILE A 109 -13.12 -5.40 5.00
C ILE A 109 -12.49 -6.71 5.46
N ARG A 110 -12.25 -7.62 4.51
CA ARG A 110 -11.48 -8.84 4.69
C ARG A 110 -10.17 -8.70 3.94
N PHE A 111 -9.06 -8.64 4.65
CA PHE A 111 -7.75 -8.44 4.02
C PHE A 111 -7.41 -9.57 3.05
N SER A 112 -7.82 -10.80 3.35
CA SER A 112 -7.63 -11.95 2.46
C SER A 112 -8.26 -11.74 1.08
N ASP A 113 -9.44 -11.14 1.03
CA ASP A 113 -10.20 -10.98 -0.23
C ASP A 113 -9.49 -9.96 -1.13
N LEU A 114 -8.88 -8.94 -0.52
CA LEU A 114 -8.06 -7.94 -1.21
C LEU A 114 -6.71 -8.51 -1.65
N ILE A 115 -5.99 -9.18 -0.73
CA ILE A 115 -4.66 -9.75 -0.98
C ILE A 115 -4.74 -10.89 -2.00
N SER A 116 -5.80 -11.69 -2.02
CA SER A 116 -5.95 -12.79 -2.99
C SER A 116 -6.58 -12.36 -4.30
N ALA A 117 -7.02 -11.10 -4.45
CA ALA A 117 -7.60 -10.61 -5.68
C ALA A 117 -6.63 -10.79 -6.86
N ARG A 118 -7.13 -11.43 -7.93
CA ARG A 118 -6.43 -11.61 -9.20
C ARG A 118 -7.25 -10.93 -10.29
N PRO A 119 -6.61 -10.13 -11.18
CA PRO A 119 -7.33 -9.51 -12.28
C PRO A 119 -7.88 -10.56 -13.23
N ALA A 120 -9.11 -10.34 -13.72
CA ALA A 120 -9.68 -11.15 -14.78
C ALA A 120 -8.95 -10.84 -16.09
N ARG A 121 -7.96 -11.68 -16.45
CA ARG A 121 -7.19 -11.69 -17.72
C ARG A 121 -7.08 -10.31 -18.39
N ALA A 122 -6.41 -9.37 -17.72
CA ALA A 122 -6.19 -8.04 -18.28
C ALA A 122 -5.21 -8.10 -19.46
N ALA A 123 -5.56 -7.40 -20.54
CA ALA A 123 -4.77 -7.39 -21.76
C ALA A 123 -3.60 -6.41 -21.61
N ILE A 124 -2.38 -6.92 -21.82
CA ILE A 124 -1.16 -6.09 -21.86
C ILE A 124 -1.24 -5.10 -23.03
N ARG A 125 -1.91 -5.46 -24.12
CA ARG A 125 -2.18 -4.56 -25.24
C ARG A 125 -3.64 -4.10 -25.19
N CYS A 126 -3.86 -2.79 -25.29
CA CYS A 126 -5.20 -2.20 -25.33
C CYS A 126 -5.31 -1.15 -26.45
N SER A 127 -6.55 -0.81 -26.81
CA SER A 127 -6.84 0.42 -27.53
C SER A 127 -7.23 1.54 -26.56
N LEU A 128 -7.06 2.77 -27.02
CA LEU A 128 -7.40 4.01 -26.31
C LEU A 128 -8.10 4.95 -27.30
N VAL A 129 -9.18 5.60 -26.90
CA VAL A 129 -9.94 6.49 -27.79
C VAL A 129 -9.53 7.96 -27.58
N ALA A 130 -9.13 8.63 -28.66
CA ALA A 130 -8.88 10.08 -28.66
C ALA A 130 -9.47 10.75 -29.90
N GLY A 131 -10.46 11.63 -29.70
CA GLY A 131 -11.23 12.23 -30.80
C GLY A 131 -11.88 11.15 -31.68
N ASP A 132 -11.65 11.24 -32.99
CA ASP A 132 -12.13 10.25 -33.97
C ASP A 132 -11.11 9.12 -34.25
N GLY A 133 -10.00 9.06 -33.51
CA GLY A 133 -8.91 8.11 -33.72
C GLY A 133 -8.77 7.07 -32.62
N GLU A 134 -8.43 5.83 -33.00
CA GLU A 134 -8.13 4.74 -32.08
C GLU A 134 -6.61 4.55 -31.94
N TRP A 135 -6.09 4.88 -30.77
CA TRP A 135 -4.69 4.64 -30.41
C TRP A 135 -4.53 3.23 -29.86
N SER A 136 -3.30 2.72 -29.84
CA SER A 136 -3.01 1.45 -29.14
C SER A 136 -1.80 1.57 -28.24
N ALA A 137 -1.80 0.83 -27.15
CA ALA A 137 -0.74 0.85 -26.16
C ALA A 137 -0.39 -0.57 -25.70
N GLU A 138 0.88 -0.76 -25.36
CA GLU A 138 1.34 -1.90 -24.57
C GLU A 138 1.64 -1.40 -23.16
N LEU A 139 1.15 -2.12 -22.16
CA LEU A 139 1.06 -1.65 -20.78
C LEU A 139 1.94 -2.47 -19.84
N THR A 140 2.46 -1.79 -18.82
CA THR A 140 3.10 -2.39 -17.65
C THR A 140 2.53 -1.74 -16.39
N PRO A 141 2.32 -2.47 -15.28
CA PRO A 141 1.99 -1.84 -14.02
C PRO A 141 3.09 -0.86 -13.59
N PRO A 142 2.74 0.36 -13.13
CA PRO A 142 3.70 1.28 -12.53
C PRO A 142 4.34 0.69 -11.26
N THR A 143 5.58 1.08 -11.00
CA THR A 143 6.36 0.63 -9.83
C THR A 143 6.52 1.72 -8.78
N GLY A 144 6.99 1.34 -7.58
CA GLY A 144 7.37 2.32 -6.56
C GLY A 144 8.42 3.33 -7.05
N MET A 145 9.35 2.88 -7.90
CA MET A 145 10.36 3.72 -8.55
C MET A 145 9.72 4.73 -9.49
N ASP A 146 8.68 4.35 -10.21
CA ASP A 146 7.96 5.25 -11.11
C ASP A 146 7.16 6.29 -10.32
N LEU A 147 6.51 5.89 -9.23
CA LEU A 147 5.86 6.81 -8.30
C LEU A 147 6.86 7.81 -7.70
N ASP A 148 8.03 7.36 -7.24
CA ASP A 148 9.07 8.24 -6.71
C ASP A 148 9.60 9.24 -7.74
N ARG A 149 9.63 8.87 -9.03
CA ARG A 149 9.98 9.79 -10.12
C ARG A 149 8.84 10.75 -10.43
N ALA A 150 7.61 10.25 -10.53
CA ALA A 150 6.42 11.03 -10.80
C ALA A 150 6.18 12.11 -9.75
N MET A 151 6.36 11.79 -8.47
CA MET A 151 6.21 12.74 -7.36
C MET A 151 7.16 13.94 -7.43
N LYS A 152 8.30 13.83 -8.15
CA LYS A 152 9.22 14.96 -8.39
C LYS A 152 8.69 15.95 -9.43
N ALA A 153 7.66 15.58 -10.19
CA ALA A 153 7.08 16.40 -11.24
C ALA A 153 5.96 17.35 -10.75
N GLY A 154 5.62 17.35 -9.46
CA GLY A 154 4.63 18.27 -8.90
C GLY A 154 3.22 18.02 -9.45
N SER A 155 2.62 19.04 -10.08
CA SER A 155 1.26 18.94 -10.67
C SER A 155 1.14 17.85 -11.73
N GLU A 156 2.24 17.54 -12.43
CA GLU A 156 2.26 16.53 -13.50
C GLU A 156 2.50 15.11 -12.99
N ALA A 157 2.53 14.88 -11.68
CA ALA A 157 2.81 13.58 -11.11
C ALA A 157 1.85 12.49 -11.63
N ALA A 158 0.54 12.78 -11.70
CA ALA A 158 -0.44 11.83 -12.21
C ALA A 158 -0.14 11.44 -13.67
N ARG A 159 0.08 12.43 -14.53
CA ARG A 159 0.42 12.19 -15.94
C ARG A 159 1.72 11.41 -16.10
N ARG A 160 2.77 11.77 -15.34
CA ARG A 160 4.05 11.03 -15.36
C ARG A 160 3.92 9.59 -14.90
N LEU A 161 3.03 9.31 -13.95
CA LEU A 161 2.76 7.95 -13.51
C LEU A 161 2.04 7.16 -14.60
N LEU A 162 1.05 7.75 -15.29
CA LEU A 162 0.38 7.12 -16.44
C LEU A 162 1.36 6.82 -17.57
N GLU A 163 2.21 7.78 -17.93
CA GLU A 163 3.26 7.61 -18.94
C GLU A 163 4.24 6.48 -18.58
N SER A 164 4.54 6.28 -17.29
CA SER A 164 5.40 5.18 -16.84
C SER A 164 4.80 3.80 -17.08
N GLY A 165 3.46 3.70 -17.08
CA GLY A 165 2.72 2.48 -17.36
C GLY A 165 2.64 2.11 -18.84
N LEU A 166 3.08 2.98 -19.75
CA LEU A 166 3.15 2.69 -21.18
C LEU A 166 4.49 2.01 -21.50
N MET A 167 4.51 0.77 -21.96
CA MET A 167 5.69 0.15 -22.57
C MET A 167 5.93 0.70 -23.98
N ALA A 168 4.85 0.76 -24.78
CA ALA A 168 4.82 1.30 -26.14
C ALA A 168 3.49 2.03 -26.38
N LEU A 169 3.51 3.06 -27.23
CA LEU A 169 2.34 3.83 -27.62
C LEU A 169 2.34 3.98 -29.15
N PHE A 170 1.17 3.82 -29.77
CA PHE A 170 0.96 3.95 -31.20
C PHE A 170 -0.19 4.92 -31.46
N ASP A 171 0.02 5.85 -32.38
CA ASP A 171 -1.00 6.82 -32.77
C ASP A 171 -2.16 6.18 -33.57
N ALA A 172 -3.17 6.98 -33.92
CA ALA A 172 -4.31 6.52 -34.71
C ALA A 172 -3.97 6.00 -36.12
N ARG A 173 -2.73 6.18 -36.59
CA ARG A 173 -2.22 5.64 -37.86
C ARG A 173 -1.39 4.38 -37.65
N GLY A 174 -1.27 3.90 -36.41
CA GLY A 174 -0.45 2.75 -36.03
C GLY A 174 1.06 3.07 -35.97
N GLN A 175 1.45 4.33 -36.01
CA GLN A 175 2.85 4.72 -35.92
C GLN A 175 3.29 4.74 -34.45
N ALA A 176 4.41 4.09 -34.15
CA ALA A 176 5.02 4.17 -32.82
C ALA A 176 5.42 5.61 -32.50
N VAL A 177 4.97 6.10 -31.34
CA VAL A 177 5.21 7.46 -30.85
C VAL A 177 5.73 7.44 -29.41
N SER A 178 6.25 8.57 -28.96
CA SER A 178 6.74 8.72 -27.59
C SER A 178 5.58 8.71 -26.59
N ARG A 179 5.86 8.28 -25.35
CA ARG A 179 4.86 8.15 -24.26
C ARG A 179 4.27 9.49 -23.85
N ASP A 180 5.05 10.57 -23.96
CA ASP A 180 4.62 11.94 -23.66
C ASP A 180 3.64 12.50 -24.72
N ALA A 181 3.55 11.85 -25.89
CA ALA A 181 2.55 12.16 -26.91
C ALA A 181 1.15 11.58 -26.60
N LEU A 182 0.96 10.96 -25.43
CA LEU A 182 -0.34 10.48 -24.97
C LEU A 182 -1.38 11.62 -25.00
N PRO A 183 -2.48 11.47 -25.76
CA PRO A 183 -3.58 12.43 -25.72
C PRO A 183 -4.19 12.52 -24.33
N GLN A 184 -4.55 13.73 -23.89
CA GLN A 184 -5.12 13.94 -22.55
C GLN A 184 -6.46 13.20 -22.39
N GLU A 185 -7.22 13.05 -23.48
CA GLU A 185 -8.49 12.33 -23.53
C GLU A 185 -8.34 10.84 -23.17
N CYS A 186 -7.15 10.26 -23.41
CA CYS A 186 -6.86 8.86 -23.11
C CYS A 186 -6.53 8.62 -21.63
N GLU A 187 -6.25 9.65 -20.83
CA GLU A 187 -5.68 9.48 -19.48
C GLU A 187 -6.59 8.67 -18.55
N ALA A 188 -7.89 8.96 -18.56
CA ALA A 188 -8.86 8.25 -17.71
C ALA A 188 -9.03 6.79 -18.15
N GLU A 189 -9.11 6.53 -19.47
CA GLU A 189 -9.20 5.16 -19.97
C GLU A 189 -7.92 4.36 -19.65
N LEU A 190 -6.76 4.96 -19.85
CA LEU A 190 -5.47 4.36 -19.53
C LEU A 190 -5.36 4.02 -18.04
N ALA A 191 -5.81 4.91 -17.15
CA ALA A 191 -5.84 4.66 -15.71
C ALA A 191 -6.65 3.39 -15.38
N GLU A 192 -7.84 3.23 -15.95
CA GLU A 192 -8.66 2.04 -15.76
C GLU A 192 -8.02 0.78 -16.35
N LYS A 193 -7.34 0.86 -17.50
CA LYS A 193 -6.61 -0.29 -18.07
C LYS A 193 -5.41 -0.70 -17.19
N LEU A 194 -4.68 0.27 -16.63
CA LEU A 194 -3.57 0.00 -15.71
C LEU A 194 -4.09 -0.62 -14.40
N LEU A 195 -5.21 -0.13 -13.86
CA LEU A 195 -5.85 -0.71 -12.68
C LEU A 195 -6.36 -2.13 -12.94
N ALA A 196 -6.84 -2.43 -14.15
CA ALA A 196 -7.19 -3.78 -14.52
C ALA A 196 -5.97 -4.74 -14.50
N LEU A 197 -4.75 -4.24 -14.75
CA LEU A 197 -3.52 -5.05 -14.66
C LEU A 197 -3.04 -5.25 -13.23
N ASP A 198 -3.16 -4.21 -12.39
CA ASP A 198 -2.76 -4.22 -10.99
C ASP A 198 -3.84 -3.60 -10.10
N PRO A 199 -4.87 -4.39 -9.69
CA PRO A 199 -6.04 -3.86 -8.97
C PRO A 199 -5.76 -3.27 -7.59
N LEU A 200 -4.59 -3.56 -7.01
CA LEU A 200 -4.17 -2.98 -5.73
C LEU A 200 -3.29 -1.75 -5.90
N ALA A 201 -2.98 -1.32 -7.14
CA ALA A 201 -2.30 -0.04 -7.36
C ALA A 201 -3.14 1.15 -6.85
N GLU A 202 -4.46 1.02 -6.91
CA GLU A 202 -5.43 1.87 -6.21
C GLU A 202 -6.59 0.99 -5.72
N CYS A 203 -6.63 0.68 -4.42
CA CYS A 203 -7.64 -0.21 -3.87
C CYS A 203 -8.96 0.53 -3.64
N ARG A 204 -9.94 0.30 -4.52
CA ARG A 204 -11.29 0.89 -4.43
C ARG A 204 -12.25 -0.07 -3.74
N ILE A 205 -12.95 0.43 -2.72
CA ILE A 205 -14.00 -0.28 -2.00
C ILE A 205 -15.34 0.37 -2.34
N GLY A 206 -16.23 -0.41 -2.96
CA GLY A 206 -17.60 0.02 -3.23
C GLY A 206 -18.44 0.01 -1.96
N VAL A 207 -19.15 1.11 -1.71
CA VAL A 207 -19.96 1.33 -0.50
C VAL A 207 -21.37 1.73 -0.90
N GLU A 208 -22.35 1.02 -0.35
CA GLU A 208 -23.75 1.46 -0.35
C GLU A 208 -24.05 2.10 1.02
N CYS A 209 -24.44 3.36 1.03
CA CYS A 209 -24.74 4.05 2.28
C CYS A 209 -26.06 3.52 2.89
N PRO A 210 -26.07 2.98 4.13
CA PRO A 210 -27.30 2.46 4.75
C PRO A 210 -28.29 3.57 5.13
N HIS A 211 -27.88 4.84 5.10
CA HIS A 211 -28.73 5.98 5.46
C HIS A 211 -29.46 6.61 4.26
N CYS A 212 -28.83 6.63 3.08
CA CYS A 212 -29.39 7.30 1.90
C CYS A 212 -29.30 6.48 0.61
N THR A 213 -28.85 5.23 0.65
CA THR A 213 -28.69 4.30 -0.49
C THR A 213 -27.75 4.77 -1.61
N GLN A 214 -27.07 5.90 -1.42
CA GLN A 214 -26.07 6.38 -2.36
C GLN A 214 -24.93 5.36 -2.45
N HIS A 215 -24.62 4.96 -3.68
CA HIS A 215 -23.44 4.16 -3.98
C HIS A 215 -22.26 5.09 -4.26
N PHE A 216 -21.10 4.78 -3.68
CA PHE A 216 -19.85 5.51 -3.91
C PHE A 216 -18.66 4.61 -3.63
N ASP A 217 -17.52 4.96 -4.22
CA ASP A 217 -16.25 4.28 -3.93
C ASP A 217 -15.45 5.06 -2.89
N THR A 218 -14.71 4.32 -2.08
CA THR A 218 -13.72 4.87 -1.16
C THR A 218 -12.37 4.19 -1.39
N LEU A 219 -11.29 4.91 -1.13
CA LEU A 219 -9.94 4.38 -1.28
C LEU A 219 -9.48 3.74 0.02
N LEU A 220 -8.95 2.54 -0.10
CA LEU A 220 -8.19 1.87 0.95
C LEU A 220 -6.70 2.07 0.68
N ASP A 221 -5.99 2.58 1.68
CA ASP A 221 -4.54 2.72 1.67
C ASP A 221 -3.98 2.04 2.92
N GLY A 222 -3.24 0.95 2.71
CA GLY A 222 -2.68 0.12 3.76
C GLY A 222 -1.68 0.89 4.61
N PHE A 223 -0.95 1.84 4.03
CA PHE A 223 -0.04 2.69 4.80
C PHE A 223 -0.80 3.61 5.76
N ALA A 224 -1.91 4.21 5.31
CA ALA A 224 -2.78 5.04 6.12
C ALA A 224 -3.46 4.23 7.22
N LEU A 225 -3.90 3.00 6.94
CA LEU A 225 -4.40 2.08 7.95
C LEU A 225 -3.35 1.75 9.01
N LEU A 226 -2.12 1.40 8.60
CA LEU A 226 -1.03 1.12 9.52
C LEU A 226 -0.69 2.33 10.38
N ARG A 227 -0.64 3.52 9.79
CA ARG A 227 -0.39 4.76 10.53
C ARG A 227 -1.48 5.01 11.58
N THR A 228 -2.75 4.79 11.24
CA THR A 228 -3.85 4.90 12.21
C THR A 228 -3.72 3.83 13.31
N ALA A 229 -3.41 2.59 12.95
CA ALA A 229 -3.22 1.48 13.88
C ALA A 229 -2.04 1.69 14.83
N PHE A 230 -0.96 2.29 14.33
CA PHE A 230 0.25 2.62 15.08
C PHE A 230 0.05 3.82 16.00
N GLY A 231 -0.91 4.70 15.72
CA GLY A 231 -1.11 5.91 16.50
C GLY A 231 0.04 6.91 16.34
N GLY A 232 0.08 7.90 17.25
CA GLY A 232 1.07 8.99 17.21
C GLY A 232 2.29 8.76 18.10
N ALA A 233 3.34 9.56 17.88
CA ALA A 233 4.58 9.54 18.67
C ALA A 233 4.33 9.67 20.18
N GLU A 234 3.43 10.59 20.58
CA GLU A 234 3.09 10.81 21.99
C GLU A 234 2.50 9.58 22.67
N ALA A 235 1.65 8.83 21.96
CA ALA A 235 1.08 7.59 22.50
C ALA A 235 2.18 6.54 22.68
N LEU A 236 3.07 6.39 21.69
CA LEU A 236 4.23 5.50 21.78
C LEU A 236 5.14 5.85 22.95
N TYR A 237 5.53 7.12 23.11
CA TYR A 237 6.40 7.53 24.20
C TYR A 237 5.73 7.35 25.58
N GLY A 238 4.42 7.58 25.67
CA GLY A 238 3.64 7.24 26.87
C GLY A 238 3.70 5.76 27.22
N ASP A 239 3.55 4.88 26.22
CA ASP A 239 3.63 3.44 26.40
C ASP A 239 5.04 2.98 26.82
N VAL A 240 6.07 3.53 26.18
CA VAL A 240 7.48 3.28 26.55
C VAL A 240 7.75 3.72 27.98
N TYR A 241 7.29 4.92 28.37
CA TYR A 241 7.45 5.43 29.73
C TYR A 241 6.81 4.51 30.78
N ARG A 242 5.56 4.08 30.56
CA ARG A 242 4.85 3.15 31.47
C ARG A 242 5.60 1.83 31.61
N MET A 243 6.02 1.25 30.48
CA MET A 243 6.73 -0.03 30.48
C MET A 243 8.11 0.05 31.12
N ALA A 244 8.86 1.13 30.85
CA ALA A 244 10.16 1.35 31.47
C ALA A 244 10.04 1.49 33.00
N ARG A 245 8.98 2.15 33.49
CA ARG A 245 8.72 2.25 34.93
C ARG A 245 8.29 0.93 35.57
N ALA A 246 7.45 0.15 34.89
CA ALA A 246 6.92 -1.10 35.43
C ALA A 246 7.93 -2.26 35.39
N TYR A 247 8.75 -2.33 34.33
CA TYR A 247 9.62 -3.49 34.05
C TYR A 247 11.12 -3.18 34.10
N HIS A 248 11.52 -1.90 34.17
CA HIS A 248 12.91 -1.45 34.15
C HIS A 248 13.69 -1.85 32.88
N TRP A 249 12.98 -2.10 31.78
CA TRP A 249 13.58 -2.36 30.48
C TRP A 249 14.03 -1.05 29.84
N SER A 250 15.09 -1.14 29.03
CA SER A 250 15.54 0.00 28.23
C SER A 250 14.52 0.31 27.13
N GLU A 251 14.53 1.55 26.62
CA GLU A 251 13.72 1.92 25.46
C GLU A 251 13.98 0.99 24.27
N ALA A 252 15.24 0.66 24.00
CA ALA A 252 15.62 -0.26 22.93
C ALA A 252 14.99 -1.66 23.12
N ASP A 253 15.03 -2.21 24.34
CA ASP A 253 14.40 -3.51 24.62
C ASP A 253 12.89 -3.47 24.45
N ILE A 254 12.25 -2.36 24.85
CA ILE A 254 10.79 -2.17 24.71
C ILE A 254 10.40 -2.04 23.23
N LEU A 255 11.14 -1.25 22.45
CA LEU A 255 10.86 -1.03 21.03
C LEU A 255 11.17 -2.27 20.18
N ALA A 256 12.12 -3.11 20.59
CA ALA A 256 12.42 -4.37 19.92
C ALA A 256 11.32 -5.45 20.09
N LEU A 257 10.38 -5.27 21.02
CA LEU A 257 9.27 -6.21 21.20
C LEU A 257 8.32 -6.17 19.99
N PRO A 258 7.84 -7.34 19.53
CA PRO A 258 6.71 -7.39 18.60
C PRO A 258 5.50 -6.65 19.19
N LEU A 259 4.77 -5.91 18.35
CA LEU A 259 3.69 -5.03 18.81
C LEU A 259 2.63 -5.76 19.65
N ALA A 260 2.20 -6.96 19.22
CA ALA A 260 1.24 -7.76 19.97
C ALA A 260 1.75 -8.19 21.36
N LYS A 261 3.04 -8.50 21.47
CA LYS A 261 3.68 -8.85 22.75
C LYS A 261 3.79 -7.62 23.65
N ARG A 262 4.19 -6.47 23.09
CA ARG A 262 4.32 -5.21 23.83
C ARG A 262 2.97 -4.74 24.37
N ALA A 263 1.90 -4.82 23.58
CA ALA A 263 0.54 -4.47 24.00
C ALA A 263 0.06 -5.30 25.21
N ARG A 264 0.43 -6.59 25.28
CA ARG A 264 0.10 -7.45 26.43
C ARG A 264 0.80 -7.01 27.71
N TYR A 265 2.10 -6.68 27.64
CA TYR A 265 2.82 -6.15 28.81
C TYR A 265 2.25 -4.80 29.24
N LEU A 266 2.01 -3.90 28.28
CA LEU A 266 1.42 -2.60 28.58
C LEU A 266 0.06 -2.73 29.30
N ALA A 267 -0.82 -3.62 28.85
CA ALA A 267 -2.11 -3.87 29.50
C ALA A 267 -1.95 -4.34 30.96
N ILE A 268 -0.96 -5.19 31.24
CA ILE A 268 -0.64 -5.64 32.61
C ILE A 268 -0.13 -4.48 33.47
N ALA A 269 0.78 -3.65 32.93
CA ALA A 269 1.29 -2.47 33.63
C ALA A 269 0.17 -1.47 33.96
N MET A 270 -0.73 -1.21 33.00
CA MET A 270 -1.88 -0.31 33.20
C MET A 270 -2.89 -0.84 34.22
N ALA A 271 -3.14 -2.14 34.25
CA ALA A 271 -4.02 -2.74 35.26
C ALA A 271 -3.43 -2.59 36.67
N ALA A 272 -2.11 -2.78 36.84
CA ALA A 272 -1.44 -2.59 38.12
C ALA A 272 -1.46 -1.13 38.60
N GLU A 273 -1.34 -0.15 37.69
CA GLU A 273 -1.46 1.28 38.02
C GLU A 273 -2.88 1.67 38.48
N ALA A 274 -3.92 1.01 37.97
CA ALA A 274 -5.32 1.29 38.34
C ALA A 274 -5.71 0.78 39.74
N ASP A 275 -4.97 -0.22 40.26
CA ASP A 275 -5.19 -0.81 41.58
C ASP A 275 -4.41 -0.08 42.70
N THR A 276 -3.67 0.98 42.37
CA THR A 276 -2.80 1.74 43.30
C THR A 276 -3.33 3.15 43.54
#